data_AF-A0A0P1GS65-F1
#
_entry.id   AF-A0A0P1GS65-F1
#
_cell.length_a   1.000
_cell.length_b   1.000
_cell.length_c   1.000
_cell.angle_alpha   90.00
_cell.angle_beta   90.00
_cell.angle_gamma   90.00
#
_symmetry.space_group_name_H-M   'P 1'
#
loop_
_entity.id
_entity.type
_entity.pdbx_description
1 polymer ?
#
loop_
_entity_poly.entity_id
_entity_poly.type
_entity_poly.pdbx_seq_one_letter_code
_entity_poly.pdbx_strand_id
1 'polypeptide(L)'
;MIRTALISLITVSTVAACQAQPDARVEAEAPRPVYKGVETRLLDGDLVSFVVAMQGGEGPRHVEDYAKCAAAQYTLIRGYSFARHVRTNVEQQGGLWRADAVYTISPDLPRGARTIDAETVVEACAENAIPTV
;
A
#
# COMPACT_ATOMS: atom_id res chain seq x y z
N MET A 1 -53.99 -20.72 -60.94
CA MET A 1 -53.37 -21.88 -60.27
C MET A 1 -52.39 -21.34 -59.25
N ILE A 2 -52.88 -21.17 -58.01
CA ILE A 2 -52.15 -20.72 -56.82
C ILE A 2 -51.98 -21.97 -55.95
N ARG A 3 -50.77 -22.20 -55.41
CA ARG A 3 -50.45 -22.87 -54.13
C ARG A 3 -49.17 -23.72 -54.23
N THR A 4 -48.11 -23.22 -53.60
CA THR A 4 -47.04 -23.97 -52.87
C THR A 4 -46.04 -22.92 -52.37
N ALA A 5 -45.47 -22.94 -51.17
CA ALA A 5 -45.70 -23.65 -49.92
C ALA A 5 -44.66 -23.11 -48.91
N LEU A 6 -45.10 -22.86 -47.66
CA LEU A 6 -44.36 -22.85 -46.39
C LEU A 6 -43.14 -21.88 -46.24
N ILE A 7 -43.25 -20.76 -45.51
CA ILE A 7 -43.37 -20.61 -44.04
C ILE A 7 -42.11 -21.07 -43.28
N SER A 8 -41.25 -20.08 -43.04
CA SER A 8 -40.67 -19.66 -41.75
C SER A 8 -40.38 -20.75 -40.70
N LEU A 9 -39.09 -20.95 -40.40
CA LEU A 9 -38.65 -21.48 -39.11
C LEU A 9 -37.44 -20.66 -38.63
N ILE A 10 -37.75 -19.63 -37.85
CA ILE A 10 -36.81 -18.80 -37.10
C ILE A 10 -36.49 -19.57 -35.81
N THR A 11 -35.28 -20.10 -35.68
CA THR A 11 -34.77 -20.68 -34.43
C THR A 11 -34.14 -19.57 -33.58
N VAL A 12 -34.96 -18.92 -32.75
CA VAL A 12 -34.49 -18.02 -31.69
C VAL A 12 -33.90 -18.87 -30.57
N SER A 13 -32.58 -18.85 -30.40
CA SER A 13 -31.90 -19.36 -29.20
C SER A 13 -32.04 -18.32 -28.09
N THR A 14 -32.88 -18.60 -27.10
CA THR A 14 -32.96 -17.80 -25.87
C THR A 14 -31.78 -18.17 -24.98
N VAL A 15 -30.71 -17.38 -25.03
CA VAL A 15 -29.66 -17.44 -24.01
C VAL A 15 -30.25 -16.86 -22.73
N ALA A 16 -30.41 -17.70 -21.70
CA ALA A 16 -30.71 -17.27 -20.35
C ALA A 16 -29.53 -16.42 -19.85
N ALA A 17 -29.66 -15.10 -19.93
CA ALA A 17 -28.75 -14.17 -19.30
C ALA A 17 -29.01 -14.22 -17.78
N CYS A 18 -28.19 -14.98 -17.05
CA CYS A 18 -27.99 -14.73 -15.63
C CYS A 18 -27.38 -13.33 -15.51
N GLN A 19 -28.24 -12.35 -15.24
CA GLN A 19 -27.77 -11.04 -14.83
C GLN A 19 -27.10 -11.21 -13.47
N ALA A 20 -25.77 -11.15 -13.46
CA ALA A 20 -25.02 -10.90 -12.25
C ALA A 20 -25.48 -9.52 -11.76
N GLN A 21 -26.38 -9.53 -10.77
CA GLN A 21 -26.82 -8.31 -10.11
C GLN A 21 -25.57 -7.71 -9.48
N PRO A 22 -25.16 -6.48 -9.85
CA PRO A 22 -24.07 -5.83 -9.17
C PRO A 22 -24.58 -5.58 -7.75
N ASP A 23 -24.11 -6.39 -6.81
CA ASP A 23 -24.18 -6.05 -5.40
C ASP A 23 -23.41 -4.73 -5.27
N ALA A 24 -24.17 -3.63 -5.32
CA ALA A 24 -23.71 -2.30 -4.99
C ALA A 24 -23.44 -2.28 -3.49
N ARG A 25 -22.38 -2.98 -3.08
CA ARG A 25 -21.79 -2.85 -1.76
C ARG A 25 -21.25 -1.42 -1.74
N VAL A 26 -21.95 -0.55 -1.02
CA VAL A 26 -21.45 0.78 -0.70
C VAL A 26 -20.14 0.55 0.05
N GLU A 27 -19.01 0.64 -0.64
CA GLU A 27 -17.69 0.66 -0.01
C GLU A 27 -17.66 1.91 0.86
N ALA A 28 -17.76 1.71 2.18
CA ALA A 28 -17.57 2.78 3.13
C ALA A 28 -16.13 3.28 2.97
N GLU A 29 -15.98 4.55 2.59
CA GLU A 29 -14.68 5.19 2.43
C GLU A 29 -13.91 5.10 3.75
N ALA A 30 -12.65 4.66 3.68
CA ALA A 30 -11.82 4.55 4.87
C ALA A 30 -11.62 5.93 5.50
N PRO A 31 -11.58 6.04 6.85
CA PRO A 31 -11.28 7.31 7.50
C PRO A 31 -9.94 7.86 7.02
N ARG A 32 -9.83 9.17 6.80
CA ARG A 32 -8.56 9.81 6.39
C ARG A 32 -7.45 9.53 7.43
N PRO A 33 -6.22 9.26 6.99
CA PRO A 33 -5.11 9.02 7.89
C PRO A 33 -4.73 10.30 8.66
N VAL A 34 -4.47 10.16 9.95
CA VAL A 34 -3.89 11.20 10.80
C VAL A 34 -2.56 10.68 11.35
N TYR A 35 -1.47 11.17 10.78
CA TYR A 35 -0.11 10.82 11.18
C TYR A 35 0.25 11.50 12.50
N LYS A 36 0.74 10.73 13.47
CA LYS A 36 1.02 11.19 14.84
C LYS A 36 2.51 11.40 15.12
N GLY A 37 3.35 11.29 14.10
CA GLY A 37 4.79 11.51 14.18
C GLY A 37 5.62 10.25 14.02
N VAL A 38 6.93 10.48 13.90
CA VAL A 38 7.98 9.47 13.72
C VAL A 38 8.95 9.57 14.89
N GLU A 39 9.23 8.45 15.53
CA GLU A 39 10.34 8.31 16.47
C GLU A 39 11.46 7.50 15.79
N THR A 40 12.60 8.14 15.54
CA THR A 40 13.76 7.48 14.95
C THR A 40 14.74 7.05 16.03
N ARG A 41 15.16 5.78 15.99
CA ARG A 41 16.09 5.18 16.95
C ARG A 41 17.24 4.52 16.20
N LEU A 42 18.45 5.07 16.33
CA LEU A 42 19.66 4.38 15.90
C LEU A 42 19.89 3.18 16.84
N LEU A 43 19.99 1.98 16.27
CA LEU A 43 20.18 0.76 17.05
C LEU A 43 21.66 0.40 17.16
N ASP A 44 22.28 0.06 16.03
CA ASP A 44 23.71 -0.27 15.94
C ASP A 44 24.19 -0.12 14.49
N GLY A 45 25.38 0.47 14.31
CA GLY A 45 25.93 0.76 12.98
C GLY A 45 24.93 1.45 12.06
N ASP A 46 24.56 0.78 10.97
CA ASP A 46 23.59 1.26 9.99
C ASP A 46 22.17 0.74 10.22
N LEU A 47 21.89 0.09 11.36
CA LEU A 47 20.58 -0.42 11.72
C LEU A 47 19.76 0.64 12.46
N VAL A 48 18.57 0.94 11.96
CA VAL A 48 17.71 2.03 12.45
C VAL A 48 16.28 1.53 12.59
N SER A 49 15.64 1.83 13.72
CA SER A 49 14.22 1.62 13.98
C SER A 49 13.45 2.93 13.78
N PHE A 50 12.29 2.82 13.13
CA PHE A 50 11.33 3.89 12.91
C PHE A 50 10.03 3.46 13.55
N VAL A 51 9.67 4.14 14.64
CA VAL A 51 8.43 3.88 15.33
C VAL A 51 7.45 4.99 15.00
N VAL A 52 6.40 4.63 14.27
CA VAL A 52 5.39 5.57 13.79
C VAL A 52 4.04 5.27 14.39
N ALA A 53 3.20 6.29 14.49
CA ALA A 53 1.82 6.15 14.92
C ALA A 53 0.86 6.88 13.98
N MET A 54 -0.30 6.29 13.74
CA MET A 54 -1.31 6.81 12.82
C MET A 54 -2.71 6.46 13.32
N GLN A 55 -3.71 7.30 13.07
CA GLN A 55 -5.13 6.96 13.22
C GLN A 55 -5.82 6.96 11.86
N GLY A 56 -6.90 6.17 11.71
CA GLY A 56 -7.59 6.04 10.43
C GLY A 56 -6.77 5.28 9.39
N GLY A 57 -6.97 5.63 8.13
CA GLY A 57 -6.33 4.98 6.98
C GLY A 57 -6.94 3.62 6.63
N GLU A 58 -6.31 2.97 5.66
CA GLU A 58 -6.78 1.72 5.03
C GLU A 58 -6.23 0.45 5.73
N GLY A 59 -5.91 0.56 7.02
CA GLY A 59 -5.44 -0.55 7.84
C GLY A 59 -3.91 -0.66 7.97
N PRO A 60 -3.38 -1.87 8.26
CA PRO A 60 -1.99 -2.04 8.70
C PRO A 60 -0.96 -1.63 7.64
N ARG A 61 -1.25 -1.86 6.35
CA ARG A 61 -0.34 -1.48 5.26
C ARG A 61 -0.07 0.02 5.22
N HIS A 62 -1.07 0.84 5.53
CA HIS A 62 -0.93 2.29 5.50
C HIS A 62 0.06 2.78 6.58
N VAL A 63 0.06 2.17 7.78
CA VAL A 63 1.05 2.52 8.82
C VAL A 63 2.45 1.93 8.50
N GLU A 64 2.52 0.80 7.79
CA GLU A 64 3.78 0.27 7.26
C GLU A 64 4.39 1.20 6.19
N ASP A 65 3.57 1.72 5.27
CA ASP A 65 4.00 2.67 4.25
C ASP A 65 4.47 3.98 4.89
N TYR A 66 3.80 4.45 5.94
CA TYR A 66 4.28 5.59 6.73
C TYR A 66 5.67 5.33 7.34
N ALA A 67 5.88 4.16 7.94
CA ALA A 67 7.20 3.79 8.48
C ALA A 67 8.28 3.69 7.39
N LYS A 68 7.91 3.19 6.19
CA LYS A 68 8.78 3.11 5.02
C LYS A 68 9.16 4.51 4.50
N CYS A 69 8.21 5.44 4.45
CA CYS A 69 8.45 6.84 4.06
C CYS A 69 9.42 7.54 5.02
N ALA A 70 9.24 7.35 6.33
CA ALA A 70 10.17 7.82 7.34
C ALA A 70 11.58 7.24 7.14
N ALA A 71 11.68 5.94 6.90
CA ALA A 71 12.97 5.27 6.69
C ALA A 71 13.71 5.78 5.44
N ALA A 72 12.99 5.96 4.33
CA ALA A 72 13.57 6.46 3.09
C ALA A 72 14.11 7.89 3.25
N GLN A 73 13.33 8.80 3.82
CA GLN A 73 13.79 10.19 4.01
C GLN A 73 14.97 10.27 4.97
N TYR A 74 14.96 9.50 6.06
CA TYR A 74 16.09 9.44 6.98
C TYR A 74 17.36 8.92 6.30
N THR A 75 17.22 7.93 5.41
CA THR A 75 18.35 7.40 4.62
C THR A 75 19.03 8.51 3.82
N LEU A 76 18.24 9.33 3.12
CA LEU A 76 18.77 10.48 2.35
C LEU A 76 19.40 11.54 3.27
N ILE A 77 18.79 11.84 4.42
CA ILE A 77 19.35 12.80 5.40
C ILE A 77 20.73 12.36 5.91
N ARG A 78 20.97 11.05 5.99
CA ARG A 78 22.27 10.47 6.37
C ARG A 78 23.28 10.43 5.22
N GLY A 79 22.90 10.90 4.02
CA GLY A 79 23.75 10.90 2.82
C GLY A 79 23.87 9.52 2.16
N TYR A 80 22.93 8.61 2.43
CA TYR A 80 22.89 7.27 1.85
C TYR A 80 21.81 7.18 0.77
N SER A 81 21.86 6.13 -0.05
CA SER A 81 20.96 5.97 -1.21
C SER A 81 19.96 4.81 -1.06
N PHE A 82 20.28 3.83 -0.21
CA PHE A 82 19.49 2.62 -0.09
C PHE A 82 19.15 2.28 1.35
N ALA A 83 18.00 1.64 1.54
CA ALA A 83 17.65 0.98 2.78
C ALA A 83 17.18 -0.44 2.51
N ARG A 84 17.54 -1.40 3.36
CA ARG A 84 17.03 -2.77 3.32
C ARG A 84 16.11 -3.00 4.50
N HIS A 85 14.88 -3.39 4.21
CA HIS A 85 13.91 -3.74 5.25
C HIS A 85 14.31 -5.01 6.00
N VAL A 86 14.31 -4.93 7.33
CA VAL A 86 14.61 -6.06 8.22
C VAL A 86 13.33 -6.66 8.78
N ARG A 87 12.47 -5.83 9.39
CA ARG A 87 11.19 -6.24 9.96
C ARG A 87 10.25 -5.04 10.12
N THR A 88 8.94 -5.30 10.16
CA THR A 88 7.96 -4.36 10.71
C THR A 88 7.02 -5.14 11.62
N ASN A 89 6.81 -4.63 12.83
CA ASN A 89 5.77 -5.12 13.73
C ASN A 89 4.66 -4.07 13.78
N VAL A 90 3.41 -4.49 13.55
CA VAL A 90 2.25 -3.61 13.55
C VAL A 90 1.28 -4.04 14.64
N GLU A 91 0.76 -3.06 15.38
CA GLU A 91 -0.30 -3.25 16.37
C GLU A 91 -1.40 -2.21 16.22
N GLN A 92 -2.61 -2.56 16.66
CA GLN A 92 -3.77 -1.68 16.68
C GLN A 92 -4.42 -1.68 18.06
N GLN A 93 -4.65 -0.50 18.63
CA GLN A 93 -5.39 -0.32 19.87
C GLN A 93 -6.28 0.92 19.82
N GLY A 94 -7.59 0.76 20.01
CA GLY A 94 -8.53 1.89 20.06
C GLY A 94 -8.52 2.76 18.80
N GLY A 95 -8.28 2.17 17.62
CA GLY A 95 -8.19 2.89 16.35
C GLY A 95 -6.85 3.61 16.09
N LEU A 96 -5.89 3.52 17.03
CA LEU A 96 -4.51 3.90 16.82
C LEU A 96 -3.73 2.71 16.26
N TRP A 97 -3.11 2.93 15.10
CA TRP A 97 -2.12 2.05 14.51
C TRP A 97 -0.72 2.48 14.94
N ARG A 98 0.13 1.51 15.27
CA ARG A 98 1.55 1.72 15.54
C ARG A 98 2.38 0.71 14.77
N ALA A 99 3.46 1.17 14.16
CA ALA A 99 4.42 0.31 13.49
C ALA A 99 5.84 0.58 14.01
N ASP A 100 6.57 -0.47 14.36
CA ASP A 100 8.02 -0.45 14.61
C ASP A 100 8.72 -1.17 13.45
N ALA A 101 9.28 -0.37 12.53
CA ALA A 101 9.96 -0.85 11.34
C ALA A 101 11.48 -0.68 11.46
N VAL A 102 12.24 -1.73 11.19
CA VAL A 102 13.70 -1.73 11.26
C VAL A 102 14.27 -1.87 9.85
N TYR A 103 15.25 -1.01 9.54
CA TYR A 103 15.97 -1.00 8.28
C TYR A 103 17.48 -0.98 8.51
N THR A 104 18.24 -1.54 7.58
CA THR A 104 19.67 -1.25 7.42
C THR A 104 19.83 -0.21 6.32
N ILE A 105 20.48 0.92 6.60
CA ILE A 105 20.76 1.95 5.58
C ILE A 105 22.13 1.69 4.92
N SER A 106 22.33 2.09 3.67
CA SER A 106 23.57 1.83 2.94
C SER A 106 23.84 2.86 1.83
N PRO A 107 25.11 3.25 1.59
CA PRO A 107 25.47 4.07 0.44
C PRO A 107 25.33 3.30 -0.88
N ASP A 108 25.66 2.01 -0.88
CA ASP A 108 25.61 1.15 -2.07
C ASP A 108 24.43 0.16 -1.99
N LEU A 109 24.03 -0.39 -3.13
CA LEU A 109 22.93 -1.35 -3.22
C LEU A 109 23.19 -2.59 -2.32
N PRO A 110 22.43 -2.81 -1.24
CA PRO A 110 22.59 -3.95 -0.35
C PRO A 110 22.28 -5.27 -1.05
N ARG A 111 23.03 -6.32 -0.68
CA ARG A 111 22.67 -7.69 -1.07
C ARG A 111 21.37 -8.12 -0.39
N GLY A 112 20.59 -8.95 -1.08
CA GLY A 112 19.37 -9.56 -0.54
C GLY A 112 18.08 -8.93 -1.09
N ALA A 113 16.94 -9.37 -0.55
CA ALA A 113 15.63 -8.89 -0.95
C ALA A 113 15.17 -7.70 -0.09
N ARG A 114 14.10 -7.03 -0.54
CA ARG A 114 13.45 -5.91 0.17
C ARG A 114 14.36 -4.70 0.38
N THR A 115 15.26 -4.48 -0.57
CA THR A 115 15.96 -3.21 -0.73
C THR A 115 15.04 -2.18 -1.34
N ILE A 116 15.11 -0.96 -0.85
CA ILE A 116 14.45 0.21 -1.42
C ILE A 116 15.51 1.22 -1.85
N ASP A 117 15.26 1.84 -2.99
CA ASP A 117 15.89 3.08 -3.42
C ASP A 117 15.22 4.23 -2.64
N ALA A 118 16.00 4.99 -1.88
CA ALA A 118 15.45 5.97 -0.95
C ALA A 118 14.85 7.18 -1.68
N GLU A 119 15.43 7.62 -2.79
CA GLU A 119 14.94 8.74 -3.59
C GLU A 119 13.58 8.38 -4.21
N THR A 120 13.52 7.23 -4.88
CA THR A 120 12.29 6.72 -5.50
C THR A 120 11.17 6.57 -4.48
N VAL A 121 11.47 6.11 -3.26
CA VAL A 121 10.45 5.97 -2.22
C VAL A 121 10.01 7.32 -1.68
N VAL A 122 10.91 8.28 -1.45
CA VAL A 122 10.52 9.63 -1.00
C VAL A 122 9.62 10.31 -2.02
N GLU A 123 9.90 10.18 -3.32
CA GLU A 123 9.04 10.68 -4.39
C GLU A 123 7.64 10.05 -4.32
N ALA A 124 7.56 8.72 -4.23
CA ALA A 124 6.28 8.03 -4.08
C ALA A 124 5.53 8.45 -2.81
N CYS A 125 6.21 8.72 -1.70
CA CYS A 125 5.58 9.21 -0.47
C CYS A 125 4.96 10.60 -0.66
N ALA A 126 5.64 11.49 -1.38
CA ALA A 126 5.12 12.81 -1.71
C ALA A 126 3.88 12.73 -2.61
N GLU A 127 3.91 11.88 -3.63
CA GLU A 127 2.76 11.65 -4.54
C GLU A 127 1.53 11.10 -3.81
N ASN A 128 1.75 10.23 -2.81
CA ASN A 128 0.69 9.61 -2.02
C ASN A 128 0.31 10.43 -0.77
N ALA A 129 0.87 11.64 -0.60
CA ALA A 129 0.65 12.49 0.57
C ALA A 129 0.91 11.78 1.92
N ILE A 130 1.91 10.90 1.96
CA ILE A 130 2.39 10.25 3.19
C ILE A 130 3.58 11.08 3.71
N PRO A 131 3.50 11.68 4.91
CA PRO A 131 4.58 12.49 5.43
C PRO A 131 5.82 11.65 5.71
N THR A 132 6.97 12.32 5.62
CA THR A 132 8.26 11.76 5.99
C THR A 132 8.64 12.25 7.40
N VAL A 133 9.93 12.35 7.71
CA VAL A 133 10.45 12.72 9.04
C VAL A 133 10.21 14.17 9.43
#